data_AF-A0A352IPB2-F1
#
_entry.id   AF-A0A352IPB2-F1
#
_cell.length_a   1.000
_cell.length_b   1.000
_cell.length_c   1.000
_cell.angle_alpha   90.00
_cell.angle_beta   90.00
_cell.angle_gamma   90.00
#
_symmetry.space_group_name_H-M   'P 1'
#
loop_
_entity.id
_entity.type
_entity.pdbx_description
1 polymer ?
#
loop_
_entity_poly.entity_id
_entity_poly.type
_entity_poly.pdbx_seq_one_letter_code
_entity_poly.pdbx_strand_id
1 'polypeptide(L)'
;LVTSGTRNHATGLPDEDRDDIAVVPLAIPVMIGPATIGAIMVYGAELNRVSEVAGGLLGLVSSLLILAVLLHLSGYLEKVLGKTGLNIMSKISGLILSAMAAEIVLTGIAGFIAST
;
A
#
# COMPACT_ATOMS: atom_id res chain seq x y z
N LEU A 1 21.60 -61.17 -14.54
CA LEU A 1 21.79 -60.12 -15.57
C LEU A 1 20.43 -59.45 -15.77
N VAL A 2 20.38 -58.11 -15.88
CA VAL A 2 19.26 -57.18 -15.58
C VAL A 2 19.27 -56.82 -14.08
N THR A 3 20.19 -56.00 -13.55
CA THR A 3 20.55 -54.60 -13.82
C THR A 3 19.41 -53.60 -13.69
N SER A 4 19.56 -52.74 -12.68
CA SER A 4 18.97 -51.42 -12.48
C SER A 4 17.46 -51.33 -12.22
N GLY A 5 17.09 -51.52 -10.95
CA GLY A 5 15.88 -50.89 -10.40
C GLY A 5 16.11 -49.38 -10.31
N THR A 6 15.61 -48.64 -11.30
CA THR A 6 15.62 -47.18 -11.33
C THR A 6 14.84 -46.63 -10.14
N ARG A 7 15.54 -45.82 -9.35
CA ARG A 7 15.03 -45.04 -8.22
C ARG A 7 13.73 -44.32 -8.62
N ASN A 8 12.64 -44.63 -7.93
CA ASN A 8 11.42 -43.83 -7.98
C ASN A 8 11.69 -42.49 -7.27
N HIS A 9 12.23 -41.51 -8.01
CA HIS A 9 12.08 -40.11 -7.67
C HIS A 9 10.76 -39.63 -8.26
N ALA A 10 9.69 -39.87 -7.52
CA ALA A 10 8.48 -39.07 -7.62
C ALA A 10 8.75 -37.72 -6.93
N THR A 11 9.51 -36.86 -7.61
CA THR A 11 9.59 -35.42 -7.37
C THR A 11 9.19 -34.71 -8.68
N GLY A 12 8.01 -35.05 -9.19
CA GLY A 12 7.15 -34.06 -9.84
C GLY A 12 6.25 -33.56 -8.71
N LEU A 13 6.27 -32.31 -8.32
CA LEU A 13 6.06 -31.12 -9.13
C LEU A 13 6.89 -29.96 -8.51
N PRO A 14 7.48 -29.05 -9.31
CA PRO A 14 7.82 -27.73 -8.81
C PRO A 14 6.55 -27.04 -8.33
N ASP A 15 6.60 -26.61 -7.07
CA ASP A 15 5.66 -25.73 -6.41
C ASP A 15 5.41 -24.42 -7.18
N GLU A 16 4.19 -23.91 -7.02
CA GLU A 16 3.88 -22.47 -7.00
C GLU A 16 4.09 -21.66 -8.29
N ASP A 17 3.18 -21.81 -9.25
CA ASP A 17 3.05 -20.89 -10.40
C ASP A 17 1.63 -20.25 -10.41
N ARG A 18 1.20 -19.70 -9.26
CA ARG A 18 -0.19 -19.23 -9.06
C ARG A 18 -0.40 -17.74 -8.78
N ASP A 19 0.62 -16.91 -8.55
CA ASP A 19 0.35 -15.58 -7.95
C ASP A 19 0.79 -14.31 -8.69
N ASP A 20 1.48 -14.37 -9.84
CA ASP A 20 2.03 -13.14 -10.43
C ASP A 20 1.07 -12.30 -11.29
N ILE A 21 -0.07 -12.85 -11.72
CA ILE A 21 -0.98 -12.14 -12.65
C ILE A 21 -1.87 -11.10 -11.97
N ALA A 22 -2.12 -11.19 -10.66
CA ALA A 22 -3.01 -10.29 -9.94
C ALA A 22 -2.31 -9.11 -9.25
N VAL A 23 -0.98 -9.14 -9.12
CA VAL A 23 -0.21 -8.13 -8.36
C VAL A 23 -0.25 -6.77 -9.05
N VAL A 24 -0.21 -6.73 -10.38
CA VAL A 24 -0.08 -5.49 -11.16
C VAL A 24 -1.31 -4.57 -11.09
N PRO A 25 -2.56 -5.05 -11.24
CA PRO A 25 -3.74 -4.18 -11.09
C PRO A 25 -4.04 -3.79 -9.64
N LEU A 26 -3.64 -4.57 -8.63
CA LEU A 26 -3.90 -4.25 -7.21
C LEU A 26 -2.83 -3.37 -6.56
N ALA A 27 -1.60 -3.36 -7.07
CA ALA A 27 -0.53 -2.53 -6.50
C ALA A 27 -0.85 -1.03 -6.55
N ILE A 28 -1.48 -0.55 -7.63
CA ILE A 28 -1.86 0.87 -7.77
C ILE A 28 -2.94 1.27 -6.74
N PRO A 29 -4.06 0.53 -6.61
CA PRO A 29 -5.04 0.75 -5.55
C PRO A 29 -4.47 0.70 -4.14
N VAL A 30 -3.51 -0.18 -3.88
CA VAL A 30 -2.86 -0.29 -2.56
C VAL A 30 -1.97 0.93 -2.27
N MET A 31 -1.27 1.46 -3.28
CA MET A 31 -0.43 2.64 -3.16
C MET A 31 -1.21 3.95 -3.00
N ILE A 32 -2.26 4.15 -3.81
CA ILE A 32 -3.10 5.36 -3.80
C ILE A 32 -4.50 4.93 -3.38
N GLY A 33 -4.65 4.56 -2.12
CA GLY A 33 -5.91 4.09 -1.57
C GLY A 33 -7.02 5.16 -1.66
N PRO A 34 -8.30 4.75 -1.60
CA PRO A 34 -9.45 5.66 -1.66
C PRO A 34 -9.43 6.73 -0.56
N ALA A 35 -8.86 6.42 0.60
CA ALA A 35 -8.68 7.38 1.70
C ALA A 35 -7.77 8.56 1.29
N THR A 36 -6.64 8.27 0.64
CA THR A 36 -5.69 9.28 0.17
C THR A 36 -6.32 10.16 -0.91
N ILE A 37 -7.08 9.56 -1.83
CA ILE A 37 -7.80 10.30 -2.88
C ILE A 37 -8.84 11.25 -2.26
N GLY A 38 -9.61 10.77 -1.28
CA GLY A 38 -10.58 11.60 -0.55
C GLY A 38 -9.93 12.78 0.17
N ALA A 39 -8.83 12.55 0.88
CA ALA A 39 -8.10 13.61 1.57
C ALA A 39 -7.57 14.69 0.60
N ILE A 40 -6.98 14.28 -0.51
CA ILE A 40 -6.50 15.22 -1.53
C ILE A 40 -7.67 16.00 -2.15
N MET A 41 -8.82 15.37 -2.37
CA MET A 41 -10.01 16.05 -2.91
C MET A 41 -10.54 17.10 -1.94
N VAL A 42 -10.65 16.78 -0.65
CA VAL A 42 -11.10 17.73 0.38
C VAL A 42 -10.11 18.89 0.50
N TYR A 43 -8.82 18.60 0.63
CA TYR A 43 -7.80 19.66 0.69
C TYR A 43 -7.76 20.50 -0.58
N GLY A 44 -7.92 19.88 -1.75
CA GLY A 44 -7.98 20.59 -3.02
C GLY A 44 -9.20 21.51 -3.14
N ALA A 45 -10.33 21.14 -2.55
CA ALA A 45 -11.56 21.94 -2.54
C ALA A 45 -11.46 23.19 -1.64
N GLU A 46 -10.57 23.18 -0.64
CA GLU A 46 -10.33 24.32 0.25
C GLU A 46 -9.41 25.40 -0.36
N LEU A 47 -8.67 25.08 -1.43
CA LEU A 47 -7.73 26.00 -2.07
C LEU A 47 -8.47 27.03 -2.94
N ASN A 48 -8.57 28.26 -2.45
CA ASN A 48 -9.34 29.32 -3.12
C ASN A 48 -8.44 30.36 -3.82
N ARG A 49 -7.16 30.47 -3.43
CA ARG A 49 -6.22 31.44 -4.01
C ARG A 49 -5.19 30.77 -4.91
N VAL A 50 -4.81 31.45 -5.99
CA VAL A 50 -3.77 30.98 -6.94
C VAL A 50 -2.44 30.67 -6.24
N SER A 51 -2.08 31.44 -5.20
CA SER A 51 -0.89 31.19 -4.39
C SER A 51 -0.96 29.90 -3.56
N GLU A 52 -2.14 29.57 -3.04
CA GLU A 52 -2.39 28.34 -2.26
C GLU A 52 -2.39 27.12 -3.18
N VAL A 53 -2.99 27.25 -4.37
CA VAL A 53 -2.96 26.21 -5.41
C VAL A 53 -1.52 25.91 -5.85
N ALA A 54 -0.69 26.94 -6.06
CA ALA A 54 0.72 26.75 -6.40
C ALA A 54 1.49 26.02 -5.27
N GLY A 55 1.22 26.36 -4.01
CA GLY A 55 1.79 25.68 -2.84
C GLY A 55 1.35 24.22 -2.74
N GLY A 56 0.05 23.94 -2.93
CA GLY A 56 -0.50 22.59 -2.94
C GLY A 56 0.07 21.72 -4.06
N LEU A 57 0.23 22.28 -5.26
CA LEU A 57 0.83 21.59 -6.40
C LEU A 57 2.30 21.26 -6.14
N LEU A 58 3.08 22.19 -5.59
CA LEU A 58 4.46 21.94 -5.17
C LEU A 58 4.55 20.83 -4.12
N GLY A 59 3.65 20.84 -3.13
CA GLY A 59 3.57 19.80 -2.10
C GLY A 59 3.25 18.41 -2.68
N LEU A 60 2.32 18.36 -3.65
CA LEU A 60 1.94 17.13 -4.34
C LEU A 60 3.09 16.57 -5.19
N VAL A 61 3.75 17.43 -5.97
CA VAL A 61 4.94 17.05 -6.78
C VAL A 61 6.08 16.58 -5.88
N SER A 62 6.33 17.27 -4.76
CA SER A 62 7.34 16.87 -3.77
C SER A 62 7.04 15.49 -3.18
N SER A 63 5.78 15.23 -2.79
CA SER A 63 5.35 13.93 -2.29
C SER A 63 5.54 12.80 -3.33
N LEU A 64 5.19 13.07 -4.60
CA LEU A 64 5.42 12.14 -5.70
C LEU A 64 6.90 11.86 -5.93
N LEU A 65 7.76 12.88 -5.85
CA LEU A 65 9.22 12.73 -5.95
C LEU A 65 9.77 11.87 -4.81
N ILE A 66 9.35 12.12 -3.56
CA ILE A 66 9.75 11.32 -2.40
C ILE A 66 9.32 9.87 -2.60
N LEU A 67 8.08 9.64 -3.04
CA LEU A 67 7.56 8.30 -3.32
C LEU A 67 8.37 7.60 -4.41
N ALA A 68 8.69 8.30 -5.51
CA ALA A 68 9.50 7.77 -6.60
C ALA A 68 10.91 7.37 -6.12
N VAL A 69 11.55 8.19 -5.29
CA VAL A 69 12.85 7.87 -4.68
C VAL A 69 12.74 6.65 -3.76
N LEU A 70 11.68 6.57 -2.95
CA LEU A 70 11.43 5.43 -2.07
C LEU A 70 11.25 4.11 -2.84
N LEU A 71 10.47 4.16 -3.93
CA LEU A 71 10.28 3.02 -4.83
C LEU A 71 11.58 2.63 -5.52
N HIS A 72 12.39 3.61 -5.96
CA HIS A 72 13.71 3.33 -6.54
C HIS A 72 14.62 2.64 -5.52
N LEU A 73 14.56 3.04 -4.25
CA LEU A 73 15.31 2.43 -3.16
C LEU A 73 14.66 1.16 -2.59
N SER A 74 13.52 0.69 -3.13
CA SER A 74 12.78 -0.46 -2.58
C SER A 74 13.64 -1.71 -2.40
N GLY A 75 14.54 -2.02 -3.34
CA GLY A 75 15.46 -3.15 -3.23
C GLY A 75 16.51 -3.01 -2.11
N TYR A 76 16.82 -1.78 -1.69
CA TYR A 76 17.61 -1.52 -0.49
C TYR A 76 16.75 -1.60 0.77
N LEU A 77 15.53 -1.07 0.71
CA LEU A 77 14.53 -1.14 1.78
C LEU A 77 14.21 -2.60 2.16
N GLU A 78 14.08 -3.49 1.18
CA GLU A 78 13.87 -4.92 1.39
C GLU A 78 15.03 -5.56 2.16
N LYS A 79 16.28 -5.18 1.85
CA LYS A 79 17.46 -5.69 2.55
C LYS A 79 17.57 -5.17 3.98
N VAL A 80 17.13 -3.94 4.24
CA VAL A 80 17.15 -3.33 5.58
C VAL A 80 16.04 -3.89 6.47
N LEU A 81 14.81 -3.99 5.96
CA LEU A 81 13.66 -4.48 6.72
C LEU A 81 13.63 -6.01 6.84
N GLY A 82 14.14 -6.71 5.83
CA GLY A 82 14.05 -8.17 5.72
C GLY A 82 12.61 -8.69 5.62
N LYS A 83 12.47 -10.00 5.45
CA LYS A 83 11.16 -10.67 5.28
C LYS A 83 10.23 -10.48 6.48
N THR A 84 10.78 -10.53 7.70
CA THR A 84 10.01 -10.33 8.93
C THR A 84 9.54 -8.88 9.09
N GLY A 85 10.38 -7.90 8.78
CA GLY A 85 10.03 -6.48 8.87
C GLY A 85 8.92 -6.11 7.89
N LEU A 86 8.99 -6.60 6.65
CA LEU A 86 7.93 -6.43 5.65
C LEU A 86 6.59 -7.02 6.11
N ASN A 87 6.59 -8.22 6.70
CA ASN A 87 5.37 -8.83 7.23
C ASN A 87 4.78 -8.03 8.41
N ILE A 88 5.61 -7.44 9.26
CA ILE A 88 5.17 -6.58 10.35
C ILE A 88 4.58 -5.28 9.80
N MET A 89 5.22 -4.67 8.79
CA MET A 89 4.72 -3.43 8.16
C MET A 89 3.31 -3.60 7.58
N SER A 90 3.03 -4.71 6.90
CA SER A 90 1.68 -5.01 6.39
C SER A 90 0.64 -5.14 7.50
N LYS A 91 1.02 -5.65 8.67
CA LYS A 91 0.11 -5.72 9.83
C LYS A 91 -0.11 -4.35 10.45
N ILE A 92 0.96 -3.56 10.58
CA ILE A 92 0.89 -2.21 11.16
C ILE A 92 0.03 -1.29 10.28
N SER A 93 0.20 -1.30 8.96
CA SER A 93 -0.64 -0.49 8.06
C SER A 93 -2.13 -0.84 8.22
N GLY A 94 -2.46 -2.14 8.34
CA GLY A 94 -3.83 -2.59 8.60
C GLY A 94 -4.37 -2.17 9.99
N LEU A 95 -3.54 -2.21 11.03
CA LEU A 95 -3.93 -1.75 12.37
C LEU A 95 -4.15 -0.23 12.41
N ILE A 96 -3.27 0.56 11.78
CA ILE A 96 -3.41 2.01 11.66
C ILE A 96 -4.67 2.35 10.87
N LEU A 97 -4.91 1.67 9.75
CA LEU A 97 -6.11 1.90 8.94
C LEU A 97 -7.39 1.58 9.72
N SER A 98 -7.39 0.52 10.53
CA SER A 98 -8.52 0.19 11.41
C SER A 98 -8.79 1.28 12.44
N ALA A 99 -7.73 1.84 13.03
CA ALA A 99 -7.85 2.96 13.98
C ALA A 99 -8.39 4.23 13.28
N MET A 100 -7.87 4.58 12.10
CA MET A 100 -8.36 5.71 11.32
C MET A 100 -9.82 5.53 10.90
N ALA A 101 -10.23 4.31 10.51
CA ALA A 101 -11.62 4.03 10.18
C ALA A 101 -12.54 4.26 11.39
N ALA A 102 -12.13 3.78 12.58
CA ALA A 102 -12.89 4.02 13.80
C ALA A 102 -12.97 5.51 14.16
N GLU A 103 -11.87 6.26 14.01
CA GLU A 103 -11.83 7.71 14.24
C GLU A 103 -12.79 8.47 13.31
N ILE A 104 -12.78 8.17 12.01
CA ILE A 104 -13.65 8.80 11.02
C ILE A 104 -15.14 8.51 11.35
N VAL A 105 -15.47 7.26 11.69
CA VAL A 105 -16.84 6.87 12.04
C VAL A 105 -17.30 7.58 13.32
N LEU A 106 -16.49 7.55 14.39
CA LEU A 106 -16.83 8.21 15.65
C LEU A 106 -16.98 9.72 15.48
N THR A 107 -16.09 10.37 14.73
CA THR A 107 -16.17 11.80 14.41
C THR A 107 -17.44 12.12 13.64
N GLY A 108 -17.80 11.30 12.66
CA GLY A 108 -19.04 11.45 11.90
C GLY A 108 -20.30 11.35 12.78
N ILE A 109 -20.37 10.34 13.66
CA ILE A 109 -21.50 10.16 14.58
C ILE A 109 -21.57 11.31 15.60
N ALA A 110 -20.43 11.70 16.17
CA ALA A 110 -20.36 12.81 17.12
C ALA A 110 -20.82 14.14 16.47
N GLY A 111 -20.38 14.40 15.24
CA GLY A 111 -20.83 15.56 14.47
C GLY A 111 -22.34 15.56 14.20
N PHE A 112 -22.91 14.39 13.86
CA PHE A 112 -24.35 14.25 13.62
C PHE A 112 -25.18 14.56 14.89
N ILE A 113 -24.79 13.99 16.04
CA ILE A 113 -25.48 14.22 17.32
C ILE A 113 -25.35 15.67 17.79
N ALA A 114 -24.17 16.29 17.63
CA ALA A 114 -23.96 17.68 18.02
C ALA A 114 -24.71 18.69 17.12
N SER A 115 -25.05 18.29 15.89
CA SER A 115 -25.80 19.11 14.94
C SER A 115 -27.33 19.01 15.11
N THR A 116 -27.82 18.03 15.87
CA THR A 116 -29.24 17.84 16.21
C THR A 116 -29.55 18.51 17.55
#